data_AF-A0A5M8Q796-F1
#
_entry.id   AF-A0A5M8Q796-F1
#
_cell.length_a   1.000
_cell.length_b   1.000
_cell.length_c   1.000
_cell.angle_alpha   90.00
_cell.angle_beta   90.00
_cell.angle_gamma   90.00
#
_symmetry.space_group_name_H-M   'P 1'
#
loop_
_entity.id
_entity.type
_entity.pdbx_description
1 polymer ?
#
loop_
_entity_poly.entity_id
_entity_poly.type
_entity_poly.pdbx_seq_one_letter_code
_entity_poly.pdbx_strand_id
1 'polypeptide(L)'
;MKLIKDKKFLQNIAHYIDLTSTIGGGVIQPRVNMVKRKKEAVLQVLLPGVSAEQCQVILDKNQLTVMALHQSEQHPAGQIPLFHQNFLLPPFTDFTRLRVVHEGHELRVHIPYLAQGPRVLEIEQQ
;
A
#
# COMPACT_ATOMS: atom_id res chain seq x y z
N MET A 1 7.12 -46.55 4.46
CA MET A 1 6.58 -45.17 4.50
C MET A 1 6.34 -44.70 3.07
N LYS A 2 5.07 -44.45 2.67
CA LYS A 2 4.66 -44.10 1.30
C LYS A 2 4.39 -42.59 1.17
N LEU A 3 5.33 -41.74 1.55
CA LEU A 3 5.15 -40.28 1.47
C LEU A 3 5.42 -39.72 0.05
N ILE A 4 6.04 -40.51 -0.84
CA ILE A 4 6.61 -40.06 -2.12
C ILE A 4 5.66 -40.30 -3.32
N LYS A 5 4.49 -40.94 -3.13
CA LYS A 5 3.66 -41.42 -4.26
C LYS A 5 2.46 -40.55 -4.62
N ASP A 6 2.18 -39.48 -3.88
CA ASP A 6 1.04 -38.63 -4.19
C ASP A 6 1.47 -37.47 -5.10
N LYS A 7 1.35 -37.72 -6.41
CA LYS A 7 1.69 -36.76 -7.46
C LYS A 7 0.90 -35.45 -7.32
N LYS A 8 -0.33 -35.49 -6.79
CA LYS A 8 -1.14 -34.28 -6.53
C LYS A 8 -0.61 -33.50 -5.32
N PHE A 9 -0.18 -34.18 -4.27
CA PHE A 9 0.43 -33.55 -3.11
C PHE A 9 1.76 -32.85 -3.47
N LEU A 10 2.64 -33.52 -4.22
CA LEU A 10 3.88 -32.94 -4.71
C LEU A 10 3.64 -31.76 -5.67
N GLN A 11 2.62 -31.85 -6.52
CA GLN A 11 2.24 -30.77 -7.44
C GLN A 11 1.70 -29.56 -6.68
N ASN A 12 0.86 -29.76 -5.66
CA ASN A 12 0.41 -28.67 -4.80
C ASN A 12 1.58 -28.05 -4.02
N ILE A 13 2.49 -28.85 -3.46
CA ILE A 13 3.70 -28.33 -2.80
C ILE A 13 4.57 -27.54 -3.77
N ALA A 14 4.72 -27.98 -5.03
CA ALA A 14 5.47 -27.23 -6.03
C ALA A 14 4.85 -25.85 -6.31
N HIS A 15 3.52 -25.74 -6.38
CA HIS A 15 2.84 -24.45 -6.54
C HIS A 15 3.02 -23.54 -5.31
N TYR A 16 3.01 -24.10 -4.10
CA TYR A 16 3.31 -23.35 -2.88
C TYR A 16 4.79 -22.94 -2.79
N ILE A 17 5.72 -23.75 -3.30
CA ILE A 17 7.16 -23.42 -3.36
C ILE A 17 7.43 -22.32 -4.40
N ASP A 18 6.78 -22.33 -5.55
CA ASP A 18 6.89 -21.23 -6.53
C ASP A 18 6.38 -19.89 -5.95
N LEU A 19 5.29 -19.94 -5.17
CA LEU A 19 4.77 -18.77 -4.47
C LEU A 19 5.71 -18.28 -3.35
N THR A 20 6.40 -19.17 -2.63
CA THR A 20 7.37 -18.77 -1.58
C THR A 20 8.72 -18.33 -2.13
N SER A 21 9.08 -18.75 -3.35
CA SER A 21 10.24 -18.24 -4.10
C SER A 21 10.08 -16.76 -4.44
N THR A 22 8.83 -16.31 -4.62
CA THR A 22 8.45 -14.90 -4.83
C THR A 22 8.43 -14.10 -3.52
N ILE A 23 8.40 -14.75 -2.36
CA ILE A 23 8.43 -14.06 -1.05
C ILE A 23 9.86 -14.02 -0.45
N GLY A 24 10.75 -14.94 -0.84
CA GLY A 24 12.10 -15.05 -0.26
C GLY A 24 13.30 -14.88 -1.20
N GLY A 25 13.12 -14.78 -2.52
CA GLY A 25 14.19 -15.12 -3.48
C GLY A 25 14.58 -14.10 -4.55
N GLY A 26 14.15 -12.84 -4.48
CA GLY A 26 14.59 -11.81 -5.46
C GLY A 26 13.57 -10.75 -5.87
N VAL A 27 12.48 -10.58 -5.10
CA VAL A 27 11.44 -9.61 -5.41
C VAL A 27 11.81 -8.26 -4.85
N ILE A 28 11.75 -7.26 -5.72
CA ILE A 28 12.13 -5.88 -5.42
C ILE A 28 11.22 -5.41 -4.29
N GLN A 29 11.77 -5.22 -3.10
CA GLN A 29 10.98 -4.84 -1.92
C GLN A 29 10.22 -3.54 -2.20
N PRO A 30 8.91 -3.46 -1.88
CA PRO A 30 8.17 -2.21 -1.87
C PRO A 30 8.94 -1.14 -1.09
N ARG A 31 9.10 0.04 -1.69
CA ARG A 31 9.76 1.16 -1.01
C ARG A 31 8.76 2.27 -0.77
N VAL A 32 8.76 2.76 0.45
CA VAL A 32 7.92 3.87 0.87
C VAL A 32 8.79 5.04 1.26
N ASN A 33 8.48 6.21 0.69
CA ASN A 33 9.14 7.46 1.01
C ASN A 33 8.12 8.56 1.22
N MET A 34 8.36 9.43 2.20
CA MET A 34 7.52 10.60 2.47
C MET A 34 8.32 11.87 2.22
N VAL A 35 7.99 12.58 1.14
CA VAL A 35 8.66 13.84 0.77
C VAL A 35 7.82 15.00 1.26
N LYS A 36 8.31 15.72 2.27
CA LYS A 36 7.66 16.96 2.74
C LYS A 36 8.03 18.14 1.86
N ARG A 37 7.04 18.93 1.46
CA ARG A 37 7.18 20.18 0.71
C ARG A 37 6.51 21.32 1.47
N LYS A 38 6.64 22.56 0.98
CA LYS A 38 6.04 23.72 1.64
C LYS A 38 4.50 23.68 1.72
N LYS A 39 3.83 23.11 0.72
CA LYS A 39 2.36 23.14 0.58
C LYS A 39 1.68 21.77 0.67
N GLU A 40 2.47 20.70 0.65
CA GLU A 40 1.98 19.32 0.64
C GLU A 40 3.07 18.39 1.17
N ALA A 41 2.69 17.20 1.61
CA ALA A 41 3.57 16.03 1.59
C ALA A 41 3.22 15.14 0.38
N VAL A 42 4.21 14.42 -0.14
CA VAL A 42 4.00 13.42 -1.18
C VAL A 42 4.47 12.08 -0.63
N LEU A 43 3.53 11.16 -0.43
CA LEU A 43 3.82 9.76 -0.14
C LEU A 43 4.10 9.06 -1.46
N GLN A 44 5.28 8.47 -1.58
CA GLN A 44 5.74 7.72 -2.74
C GLN A 44 5.82 6.25 -2.35
N VAL A 45 5.12 5.40 -3.08
CA VAL A 45 5.12 3.95 -2.88
C VAL A 45 5.56 3.32 -4.20
N LEU A 46 6.81 2.86 -4.23
CA LEU A 46 7.37 2.13 -5.36
C LEU A 46 6.98 0.65 -5.22
N LEU A 47 6.20 0.15 -6.17
CA LEU A 47 5.71 -1.24 -6.21
C LEU A 47 6.08 -1.87 -7.56
N PRO A 48 7.32 -2.33 -7.74
CA PRO A 48 7.76 -2.87 -9.02
C PRO A 48 6.95 -4.12 -9.40
N GLY A 49 6.49 -4.18 -10.64
CA GLY A 49 5.69 -5.30 -11.14
C GLY A 49 4.23 -5.32 -10.68
N VAL A 50 3.78 -4.30 -9.94
CA VAL A 50 2.36 -4.11 -9.59
C VAL A 50 1.75 -3.08 -10.53
N SER A 51 0.58 -3.40 -11.10
CA SER A 51 -0.17 -2.47 -11.95
C SER A 51 -1.10 -1.59 -11.11
N ALA A 52 -1.57 -0.48 -11.69
CA ALA A 52 -2.44 0.46 -11.00
C ALA A 52 -3.76 -0.19 -10.55
N GLU A 53 -4.27 -1.15 -11.33
CA GLU A 53 -5.53 -1.86 -11.08
C GLU A 53 -5.44 -2.81 -9.87
N GLN A 54 -4.21 -3.21 -9.52
CA GLN A 54 -3.94 -4.03 -8.34
C GLN A 54 -3.77 -3.18 -7.07
N CYS A 55 -3.64 -1.86 -7.21
CA CYS A 55 -3.45 -0.95 -6.10
C CYS A 55 -4.80 -0.42 -5.59
N GLN A 56 -4.90 -0.31 -4.27
CA GLN A 56 -6.03 0.34 -3.61
C GLN A 56 -5.52 1.34 -2.57
N VAL A 57 -6.11 2.53 -2.58
CA VAL A 57 -5.86 3.58 -1.59
C VAL A 57 -7.18 3.94 -0.94
N ILE A 58 -7.24 3.81 0.38
CA ILE A 58 -8.44 4.04 1.19
C ILE A 58 -8.11 5.12 2.21
N LEU A 59 -9.03 6.08 2.37
CA LEU A 59 -8.96 7.07 3.44
C LEU A 59 -10.14 6.85 4.38
N ASP A 60 -9.86 6.52 5.64
CA ASP A 60 -10.83 6.54 6.73
C ASP A 60 -10.41 7.59 7.77
N LYS A 61 -11.18 8.66 7.88
CA LYS A 61 -10.85 9.85 8.68
C LYS A 61 -9.46 10.39 8.32
N ASN A 62 -8.47 10.20 9.18
CA ASN A 62 -7.08 10.58 8.96
C ASN A 62 -6.14 9.38 8.79
N GLN A 63 -6.67 8.17 8.64
CA GLN A 63 -5.90 6.98 8.33
C GLN A 63 -5.94 6.70 6.82
N LEU A 64 -4.78 6.79 6.18
CA LEU A 64 -4.59 6.43 4.79
C LEU A 64 -4.04 5.02 4.71
N THR A 65 -4.80 4.09 4.13
CA THR A 65 -4.36 2.72 3.84
C THR A 65 -3.96 2.64 2.38
N VAL A 66 -2.75 2.14 2.12
CA VAL A 66 -2.28 1.82 0.77
C VAL A 66 -2.01 0.33 0.72
N MET A 67 -2.61 -0.35 -0.25
CA MET A 67 -2.42 -1.79 -0.45
C MET A 67 -2.30 -2.15 -1.92
N ALA A 68 -1.65 -3.28 -2.17
CA ALA A 68 -1.62 -3.93 -3.47
C ALA A 68 -2.04 -5.39 -3.32
N LEU A 69 -2.95 -5.84 -4.17
CA LEU A 69 -3.56 -7.16 -4.11
C LEU A 69 -3.33 -7.87 -5.45
N HIS A 70 -2.76 -9.07 -5.40
CA HIS A 70 -2.71 -9.94 -6.56
C HIS A 70 -4.00 -10.74 -6.65
N GLN A 71 -4.64 -10.69 -7.81
CA GLN A 71 -5.78 -11.54 -8.13
C GLN A 71 -5.29 -12.82 -8.80
N SER A 72 -5.55 -13.97 -8.18
CA SER A 72 -5.25 -15.25 -8.82
C SER A 72 -6.30 -15.54 -9.90
N GLU A 73 -5.86 -15.69 -11.15
CA GLU A 73 -6.74 -16.12 -12.26
C GLU A 73 -7.32 -17.53 -12.04
N GLN A 74 -6.60 -18.37 -11.29
CA GLN A 74 -6.99 -19.75 -11.03
C GLN A 74 -7.91 -19.91 -9.81
N HIS A 75 -7.88 -18.96 -8.88
CA HIS A 75 -8.69 -18.97 -7.65
C HIS A 75 -9.24 -17.57 -7.37
N PRO A 76 -10.39 -17.19 -7.95
CA PRO A 76 -10.98 -15.86 -7.79
C PRO A 76 -11.29 -15.46 -6.34
N ALA A 77 -11.43 -16.46 -5.46
CA ALA A 77 -11.68 -16.27 -4.03
C ALA A 77 -10.42 -15.92 -3.20
N GLY A 78 -9.22 -16.04 -3.79
CA GLY A 78 -7.96 -15.80 -3.10
C GLY A 78 -7.27 -14.54 -3.61
N GLN A 79 -7.56 -13.39 -2.98
CA GLN A 79 -6.71 -12.21 -3.15
C GLN A 79 -5.48 -12.36 -2.25
N ILE A 80 -4.29 -12.27 -2.84
CA ILE A 80 -3.03 -12.36 -2.10
C ILE A 80 -2.49 -10.94 -1.88
N PRO A 81 -2.30 -10.50 -0.63
CA PRO A 81 -1.73 -9.18 -0.38
C PRO A 81 -0.25 -9.15 -0.75
N LEU A 82 0.11 -8.24 -1.66
CA LEU A 82 1.49 -7.97 -2.08
C LEU A 82 2.11 -6.84 -1.23
N PHE A 83 1.29 -5.88 -0.81
CA PHE A 83 1.69 -4.74 0.01
C PHE A 83 0.49 -4.27 0.83
N HIS A 84 0.71 -3.88 2.08
CA HIS A 84 -0.31 -3.29 2.93
C HIS A 84 0.33 -2.41 4.00
N GLN A 85 0.05 -1.11 3.97
CA GLN A 85 0.55 -0.17 4.96
C GLN A 85 -0.45 0.93 5.27
N ASN A 86 -0.51 1.27 6.56
CA ASN A 86 -1.34 2.36 7.08
C ASN A 86 -0.47 3.57 7.43
N PHE A 87 -0.95 4.76 7.08
CA PHE A 87 -0.31 6.04 7.37
C PHE A 87 -1.29 6.92 8.13
N LEU A 88 -0.87 7.44 9.28
CA LEU A 88 -1.63 8.45 10.00
C LEU A 88 -1.32 9.82 9.40
N LEU A 89 -2.33 10.44 8.77
CA LEU A 89 -2.20 11.77 8.18
C LEU A 89 -2.31 12.85 9.27
N PRO A 90 -1.50 13.91 9.19
CA PRO A 90 -1.58 15.01 10.15
C PRO A 90 -2.95 15.70 10.12
N PRO A 91 -3.40 16.29 11.25
CA PRO A 91 -4.70 16.95 11.35
C PRO A 91 -4.84 18.19 10.47
N PHE A 92 -3.72 18.81 10.06
CA PHE A 92 -3.70 19.96 9.14
C PHE A 92 -3.69 19.56 7.66
N THR A 93 -4.11 18.34 7.33
CA THR A 93 -4.26 17.87 5.96
C THR A 93 -5.56 18.39 5.35
N ASP A 94 -5.50 18.89 4.12
CA ASP A 94 -6.70 19.20 3.33
C ASP A 94 -7.20 17.91 2.66
N PHE A 95 -8.03 17.16 3.38
CA PHE A 95 -8.56 15.88 2.90
C PHE A 95 -9.42 16.02 1.64
N THR A 96 -9.99 17.20 1.36
CA THR A 96 -10.82 17.45 0.17
C THR A 96 -10.01 17.51 -1.12
N ARG A 97 -8.69 17.71 -1.01
CA ARG A 97 -7.75 17.86 -2.13
C ARG A 97 -6.72 16.75 -2.21
N LEU A 98 -6.88 15.69 -1.41
CA LEU A 98 -6.07 14.48 -1.55
C LEU A 98 -6.21 13.93 -2.97
N ARG A 99 -5.09 13.56 -3.58
CA ARG A 99 -5.07 12.94 -4.90
C ARG A 99 -4.07 11.81 -4.96
N VAL A 100 -4.43 10.76 -5.69
CA VAL A 100 -3.59 9.59 -5.94
C VAL A 100 -3.27 9.57 -7.42
N VAL A 101 -2.00 9.42 -7.76
CA VAL A 101 -1.51 9.32 -9.14
C VAL A 101 -0.60 8.12 -9.25
N HIS A 102 -0.74 7.34 -10.32
CA HIS A 102 0.17 6.26 -10.65
C HIS A 102 1.02 6.67 -11.85
N GLU A 103 2.34 6.75 -11.68
CA GLU A 103 3.31 7.09 -12.72
C GLU A 103 4.37 5.99 -12.84
N GLY A 104 4.37 5.26 -13.95
CA GLY A 104 5.31 4.16 -14.17
C GLY A 104 5.09 3.00 -13.19
N HIS A 105 6.00 2.83 -12.23
CA HIS A 105 5.92 1.83 -11.16
C HIS A 105 5.73 2.45 -9.77
N GLU A 106 5.42 3.75 -9.72
CA GLU A 106 5.31 4.52 -8.49
C GLU A 106 3.88 5.01 -8.29
N LEU A 107 3.31 4.68 -7.14
CA LEU A 107 2.07 5.26 -6.65
C LEU A 107 2.39 6.47 -5.79
N ARG A 108 1.84 7.63 -6.15
CA ARG A 108 2.02 8.89 -5.43
C ARG A 108 0.72 9.35 -4.82
N VAL A 109 0.72 9.54 -3.51
CA VAL A 109 -0.39 10.19 -2.79
C VAL A 109 0.05 11.59 -2.41
N HIS A 110 -0.58 12.60 -3.01
CA HIS A 110 -0.36 13.99 -2.67
C HIS A 110 -1.28 14.37 -1.52
N ILE A 111 -0.66 14.82 -0.42
CA ILE A 111 -1.27 15.13 0.87
C ILE A 111 -1.13 16.64 1.09
N PRO A 112 -2.04 17.46 0.54
CA PRO A 112 -1.95 18.91 0.67
C PRO A 112 -2.19 19.34 2.11
N TYR A 113 -1.55 20.43 2.51
CA TYR A 113 -1.80 21.06 3.80
C TYR A 113 -2.92 22.08 3.69
N LEU A 114 -3.70 22.25 4.76
CA LEU A 114 -4.64 23.35 4.90
C LEU A 114 -3.89 24.68 4.75
N ALA A 115 -4.53 25.65 4.09
CA ALA A 115 -3.95 26.98 3.90
C ALA A 115 -3.79 27.75 5.22
N GLN A 116 -4.54 27.37 6.25
CA GLN A 116 -4.55 28.01 7.56
C GLN A 116 -3.60 27.25 8.48
N GLY A 117 -2.59 27.96 9.00
CA GLY A 117 -1.62 27.43 9.95
C GLY A 117 -2.22 27.20 11.34
N PRO A 118 -1.38 26.90 12.35
CA PRO A 118 -1.85 26.74 13.72
C PRO A 118 -2.56 28.02 14.19
N ARG A 119 -3.76 27.87 14.76
CA ARG A 119 -4.50 28.97 15.39
C ARG A 119 -4.07 29.09 16.84
N VAL A 120 -3.80 30.32 17.27
CA VAL A 120 -3.64 30.65 18.70
C VAL A 120 -5.04 30.78 19.30
N LEU A 121 -5.28 30.06 20.38
CA LEU A 121 -6.54 30.14 21.13
C LEU A 121 -6.33 31.05 22.35
N GLU A 122 -7.31 31.88 22.65
CA GLU A 122 -7.35 32.66 23.88
C GLU A 122 -7.78 31.77 25.06
N ILE A 123 -7.27 32.04 26.25
CA ILE A 123 -7.64 31.32 27.47
C ILE A 123 -8.82 32.04 28.12
N GLU A 124 -9.97 31.39 28.20
CA GLU A 124 -11.12 31.89 28.96
C GLU A 124 -10.84 31.78 30.46
N GLN A 125 -10.99 32.87 31.22
CA GLN A 125 -10.93 32.86 32.68
C GLN A 125 -12.34 32.92 33.24
N GLN A 126 -12.67 31.96 34.14
CA GLN A 126 -13.92 31.90 34.88
C GLN A 126 -13.78 32.52 36.26
#